data_AF-A0A9P7EZT7-F1
#
_entry.id   AF-A0A9P7EZT7-F1
#
_cell.length_a   1.000
_cell.length_b   1.000
_cell.length_c   1.000
_cell.angle_alpha   90.00
_cell.angle_beta   90.00
_cell.angle_gamma   90.00
#
_symmetry.space_group_name_H-M   'P 1'
#
loop_
_entity.id
_entity.type
_entity.pdbx_description
1 polymer ?
#
loop_
_entity_poly.entity_id
_entity_poly.type
_entity_poly.pdbx_seq_one_letter_code
_entity_poly.pdbx_strand_id
1 'polypeptide(L)'
;MSLSSNEIKPKHDRKDQDINKFFSPKYSEIGVDGKPRVYHDCTLCSKKGPCKHFMKDLSTCCRHLQKDHKLAYNKWAQDNNFESMLPKAIAKCRDTVLKASASQTGLDNHLHDLPPKAKHVLPYTDQLFHEAATEWLISTDQPIQALEHPSFHLVIHVASRSTHGVKILDRKVTCAEIIEMFKKQMKYLRTRLNVSFCFV
;
A
#
# COMPACT_ATOMS: atom_id res chain seq x y z
N MET A 1 35.75 -28.36 3.24
CA MET A 1 34.55 -28.45 4.11
C MET A 1 34.04 -27.03 4.30
N SER A 2 33.13 -26.60 3.44
CA SER A 2 32.67 -25.21 3.38
C SER A 2 31.26 -25.14 3.95
N LEU A 3 31.10 -24.33 5.00
CA LEU A 3 29.86 -24.19 5.76
C LEU A 3 28.77 -23.53 4.91
N SER A 4 27.64 -24.23 4.81
CA SER A 4 26.41 -23.79 4.17
C SER A 4 25.75 -22.69 5.02
N SER A 5 25.72 -21.47 4.50
CA SER A 5 24.96 -20.37 5.08
C SER A 5 23.47 -20.54 4.75
N ASN A 6 22.75 -21.25 5.61
CA ASN A 6 21.29 -21.24 5.59
C ASN A 6 20.78 -19.88 6.08
N GLU A 7 20.22 -19.11 5.14
CA GLU A 7 19.48 -17.87 5.41
C GLU A 7 18.28 -18.16 6.33
N ILE A 8 18.38 -17.70 7.57
CA ILE A 8 17.27 -17.73 8.53
C ILE A 8 16.29 -16.61 8.16
N LYS A 9 15.23 -16.95 7.44
CA LYS A 9 14.09 -16.06 7.23
C LYS A 9 13.48 -15.66 8.59
N PRO A 10 13.17 -14.38 8.85
CA PRO A 10 12.63 -13.95 10.13
C PRO A 10 11.22 -14.51 10.34
N LYS A 11 11.07 -15.29 11.41
CA LYS A 11 9.81 -15.91 11.84
C LYS A 11 8.72 -14.87 12.09
N HIS A 12 7.56 -15.05 11.46
CA HIS A 12 6.32 -14.27 11.60
C HIS A 12 5.60 -14.55 12.95
N ASP A 13 6.33 -14.85 14.03
CA ASP A 13 5.76 -15.51 15.24
C ASP A 13 5.39 -14.55 16.39
N ARG A 14 5.56 -13.23 16.24
CA ARG A 14 5.49 -12.28 17.38
C ARG A 14 4.18 -11.51 17.56
N LYS A 15 3.27 -11.47 16.57
CA LYS A 15 2.11 -10.56 16.62
C LYS A 15 0.90 -11.10 17.40
N ASP A 16 0.80 -12.42 17.57
CA ASP A 16 -0.41 -13.07 18.11
C ASP A 16 -0.17 -13.74 19.48
N GLN A 17 1.00 -13.51 20.10
CA GLN A 17 1.39 -14.14 21.37
C GLN A 17 0.46 -13.76 22.52
N ASP A 18 -0.02 -12.52 22.52
CA ASP A 18 -0.93 -12.02 23.55
C ASP A 18 -2.32 -12.65 23.41
N ILE A 19 -2.83 -12.83 22.18
CA ILE A 19 -4.10 -13.53 21.95
C ILE A 19 -4.01 -14.97 22.44
N ASN A 20 -2.95 -15.70 22.05
CA ASN A 20 -2.80 -17.11 22.41
C ASN A 20 -2.74 -17.31 23.94
N LYS A 21 -2.35 -16.28 24.70
CA LYS A 21 -2.34 -16.34 26.16
C LYS A 21 -3.72 -16.10 26.79
N PHE A 22 -4.46 -15.12 26.28
CA PHE A 22 -5.67 -14.61 26.92
C PHE A 22 -6.98 -15.14 26.32
N PHE A 23 -6.91 -15.81 25.17
CA PHE A 23 -8.06 -16.35 24.46
C PHE A 23 -7.94 -17.85 24.24
N SER A 24 -9.07 -18.56 24.21
CA SER A 24 -9.15 -19.98 23.89
C SER A 24 -8.80 -20.25 22.42
N PRO A 25 -8.48 -21.50 22.04
CA PRO A 25 -8.33 -21.89 20.64
C PRO A 25 -9.59 -21.55 19.82
N LYS A 26 -9.41 -21.28 18.52
CA LYS A 26 -10.56 -20.92 17.67
C LYS A 26 -11.49 -22.10 17.53
N TYR A 27 -12.79 -21.85 17.62
CA TYR A 27 -13.83 -22.78 17.27
C TYR A 27 -14.84 -22.13 16.33
N SER A 28 -15.62 -22.95 15.62
CA SER A 28 -16.59 -22.47 14.64
C SER A 28 -17.99 -22.83 15.09
N GLU A 29 -18.90 -21.86 15.01
CA GLU A 29 -20.32 -22.08 15.23
C GLU A 29 -21.11 -21.64 14.00
N ILE A 30 -22.22 -22.32 13.74
CA ILE A 30 -23.14 -21.95 12.67
C ILE A 30 -23.98 -20.80 13.19
N GLY A 31 -23.79 -19.61 12.60
CA GLY A 31 -24.60 -18.44 12.93
C GLY A 31 -26.05 -18.63 12.48
N VAL A 32 -26.93 -17.76 12.98
CA VAL A 32 -28.37 -17.74 12.64
C VAL A 32 -28.63 -17.67 11.13
N ASP A 33 -27.70 -17.10 10.37
CA ASP A 33 -27.75 -16.98 8.91
C ASP A 33 -27.32 -18.26 8.15
N GLY A 34 -27.04 -19.36 8.86
CA GLY A 34 -26.49 -20.60 8.31
C GLY A 34 -25.00 -20.53 7.94
N LYS A 35 -24.33 -19.39 8.19
CA LYS A 35 -22.91 -19.18 7.86
C LYS A 35 -22.01 -19.54 9.05
N PRO A 36 -20.91 -20.28 8.83
CA PRO A 36 -19.94 -20.56 9.89
C PRO A 36 -19.22 -19.27 10.29
N ARG A 37 -19.17 -18.99 11.58
CA ARG A 37 -18.41 -17.88 12.18
C ARG A 37 -17.38 -18.46 13.13
N VAL A 38 -16.17 -17.89 13.10
CA VAL A 38 -15.04 -18.33 13.93
C VAL A 38 -14.93 -17.45 15.16
N TYR A 39 -14.94 -18.06 16.34
CA TYR A 39 -14.94 -17.41 17.63
C TYR A 39 -13.79 -17.87 18.51
N HIS A 40 -13.52 -17.04 19.51
CA HIS A 40 -12.66 -17.33 20.64
C HIS A 40 -13.24 -16.71 21.90
N ASP A 41 -12.97 -17.35 23.04
CA ASP A 41 -13.42 -16.88 24.35
C ASP A 41 -12.26 -16.33 25.15
N CYS A 42 -12.51 -15.26 25.90
CA CYS A 42 -11.51 -14.75 26.83
C CYS A 42 -11.44 -15.66 28.07
N THR A 43 -10.26 -16.20 28.33
CA THR A 43 -9.99 -17.11 29.47
C THR A 43 -10.07 -16.43 30.84
N LEU A 44 -10.05 -15.08 30.86
CA LEU A 44 -10.24 -14.28 32.06
C LEU A 44 -11.70 -13.96 32.33
N CYS A 45 -12.52 -13.81 31.29
CA CYS A 45 -13.96 -13.59 31.40
C CYS A 45 -14.71 -14.88 31.75
N SER A 46 -14.33 -16.01 31.16
CA SER A 46 -14.97 -17.31 31.42
C SER A 46 -14.95 -17.69 32.91
N LYS A 47 -13.99 -17.19 33.68
CA LYS A 47 -13.90 -17.37 35.15
C LYS A 47 -14.91 -16.54 35.95
N LYS A 48 -15.53 -15.52 35.35
CA LYS A 48 -16.40 -14.54 36.04
C LYS A 48 -17.88 -14.65 35.67
N GLY A 49 -18.25 -15.55 34.76
CA GLY A 49 -19.62 -15.71 34.25
C GLY A 49 -19.64 -15.98 32.73
N PRO A 50 -20.82 -15.98 32.08
CA PRO A 50 -20.93 -16.25 30.65
C PRO A 50 -20.11 -15.22 29.85
N CYS A 51 -19.08 -15.71 29.17
CA CYS A 51 -18.17 -14.90 28.36
C CYS A 51 -18.86 -14.48 27.06
N LYS A 52 -18.58 -13.26 26.60
CA LYS A 52 -18.99 -12.81 25.27
C LYS A 52 -18.09 -13.48 24.23
N HIS A 53 -18.68 -13.98 23.15
CA HIS A 53 -17.96 -14.52 21.99
C HIS A 53 -17.24 -13.39 21.25
N PHE A 54 -15.93 -13.50 21.04
CA PHE A 54 -15.16 -12.50 20.30
C PHE A 54 -14.82 -12.99 18.89
N MET A 55 -15.17 -12.18 17.89
CA MET A 55 -14.84 -12.46 16.48
C MET A 55 -13.34 -12.23 16.21
N LYS A 56 -12.83 -12.98 15.23
CA LYS A 56 -11.45 -13.12 14.71
C LYS A 56 -10.48 -11.91 14.79
N ASP A 57 -10.94 -10.67 14.85
CA ASP A 57 -10.08 -9.49 14.71
C ASP A 57 -9.24 -9.19 15.97
N LEU A 58 -7.93 -9.14 15.77
CA LEU A 58 -6.90 -8.84 16.78
C LEU A 58 -7.21 -7.53 17.54
N SER A 59 -7.65 -6.51 16.81
CA SER A 59 -8.02 -5.20 17.34
C SER A 59 -9.21 -5.28 18.30
N THR A 60 -10.15 -6.19 18.07
CA THR A 60 -11.31 -6.40 18.93
C THR A 60 -10.93 -7.09 20.22
N CYS A 61 -10.05 -8.09 20.15
CA CYS A 61 -9.46 -8.76 21.32
C CYS A 61 -8.67 -7.79 22.21
N CYS A 62 -7.75 -6.99 21.62
CA CYS A 62 -6.96 -6.03 22.37
C CYS A 62 -7.81 -4.93 23.01
N ARG A 63 -8.89 -4.49 22.34
CA ARG A 63 -9.84 -3.51 22.89
C ARG A 63 -10.62 -4.06 24.09
N HIS A 64 -11.02 -5.34 24.06
CA HIS A 64 -11.64 -6.01 25.19
C HIS A 64 -10.69 -6.09 26.38
N LEU A 65 -9.45 -6.56 26.16
CA LEU A 65 -8.43 -6.63 27.20
C LEU A 65 -8.15 -5.26 27.82
N GLN A 66 -8.12 -4.19 27.02
CA GLN A 66 -7.96 -2.83 27.52
C GLN A 66 -9.10 -2.38 28.44
N LYS A 67 -10.34 -2.79 28.13
CA LYS A 67 -11.53 -2.37 28.88
C LYS A 67 -11.67 -3.15 30.19
N ASP A 68 -11.60 -4.48 30.11
CA ASP A 68 -12.05 -5.36 31.18
C ASP A 68 -10.88 -6.03 31.93
N HIS A 69 -9.69 -6.11 31.32
CA HIS A 69 -8.54 -6.90 31.82
C HIS A 69 -7.19 -6.18 31.76
N LYS A 70 -7.19 -4.85 31.77
CA LYS A 70 -5.99 -4.01 31.58
C LYS A 70 -4.85 -4.37 32.53
N LEU A 71 -5.16 -4.59 33.81
CA LEU A 71 -4.15 -4.89 34.85
C LEU A 71 -3.47 -6.24 34.62
N ALA A 72 -4.26 -7.28 34.32
CA ALA A 72 -3.73 -8.62 34.06
C ALA A 72 -2.87 -8.65 32.79
N TYR A 73 -3.30 -7.94 31.73
CA TYR A 73 -2.55 -7.81 30.50
C TYR A 73 -1.21 -7.11 30.71
N ASN A 74 -1.20 -5.95 31.36
CA ASN A 74 0.03 -5.18 31.57
C ASN A 74 1.05 -5.93 32.44
N LYS A 75 0.59 -6.66 33.47
CA LYS A 75 1.46 -7.49 34.29
C LYS A 75 2.14 -8.59 33.45
N TRP A 76 1.35 -9.32 32.67
CA TRP A 76 1.89 -10.33 31.76
C TRP A 76 2.86 -9.73 30.73
N ALA A 77 2.53 -8.58 30.14
CA ALA A 77 3.38 -7.90 29.17
C ALA A 77 4.74 -7.51 29.78
N GLN A 78 4.75 -7.02 31.02
CA GLN A 78 6.00 -6.74 31.76
C GLN A 78 6.80 -8.02 32.04
N ASP A 79 6.16 -9.06 32.57
CA ASP A 79 6.82 -10.33 32.91
C ASP A 79 7.41 -11.03 31.67
N ASN A 80 6.88 -10.77 30.48
CA ASN A 80 7.32 -11.40 29.22
C ASN A 80 8.16 -10.45 28.33
N ASN A 81 8.53 -9.26 28.82
CA ASN A 81 9.21 -8.22 28.02
C ASN A 81 8.49 -7.92 26.69
N PHE A 82 7.16 -7.94 26.71
CA PHE A 82 6.32 -7.73 25.54
C PHE A 82 5.81 -6.28 25.48
N GLU A 83 5.91 -5.66 24.30
CA GLU A 83 5.39 -4.31 24.11
C GLU A 83 3.86 -4.32 24.13
N SER A 84 3.25 -3.47 24.95
CA SER A 84 1.79 -3.45 25.13
C SER A 84 1.07 -3.09 23.82
N MET A 85 0.35 -4.05 23.25
CA MET A 85 -0.45 -3.86 22.04
C MET A 85 -1.86 -3.30 22.33
N LEU A 86 -2.10 -2.79 23.54
CA LEU A 86 -3.37 -2.15 23.87
C LEU A 86 -3.52 -0.83 23.09
N PRO A 87 -4.70 -0.54 22.51
CA PRO A 87 -4.91 0.67 21.70
C PRO A 87 -4.42 1.98 22.32
N LYS A 88 -4.62 2.17 23.63
CA LYS A 88 -4.13 3.36 24.37
C LYS A 88 -2.61 3.41 24.50
N ALA A 89 -1.94 2.26 24.66
CA ALA A 89 -0.49 2.20 24.73
C ALA A 89 0.12 2.52 23.36
N ILE A 90 -0.42 1.93 22.28
CA ILE A 90 -0.01 2.23 20.90
C ILE A 90 -0.24 3.70 20.56
N ALA A 91 -1.40 4.27 20.91
CA ALA A 91 -1.67 5.69 20.69
C ALA A 91 -0.66 6.59 21.42
N LYS A 92 -0.35 6.28 22.69
CA LYS A 92 0.66 7.01 23.45
C LYS A 92 2.05 6.89 22.83
N CYS A 93 2.44 5.70 22.37
CA CYS A 93 3.71 5.50 21.65
C CYS A 93 3.77 6.34 20.36
N ARG A 94 2.69 6.37 19.58
CA ARG A 94 2.59 7.21 18.38
C ARG A 94 2.70 8.69 18.73
N ASP A 95 2.02 9.14 19.77
CA ASP A 95 2.12 10.53 20.23
C ASP A 95 3.51 10.87 20.75
N THR A 96 4.19 9.96 21.45
CA THR A 96 5.58 10.19 21.88
C THR A 96 6.56 10.21 20.73
N VAL A 97 6.36 9.37 19.71
CA VAL A 97 7.18 9.39 18.48
C VAL A 97 6.92 10.68 17.71
N LEU A 98 5.66 11.12 17.58
CA LEU A 98 5.29 12.38 16.93
C LEU A 98 5.81 13.61 17.70
N LYS A 99 5.77 13.58 19.03
CA LYS A 99 6.34 14.65 19.88
C LYS A 99 7.87 14.66 19.84
N ALA A 100 8.50 13.50 19.83
CA ALA A 100 9.95 13.38 19.65
C ALA A 100 10.39 13.84 18.24
N SER A 101 9.58 13.58 17.20
CA SER A 101 9.83 14.07 15.85
C SER A 101 9.49 15.56 15.68
N ALA A 102 8.60 16.12 16.51
CA ALA A 102 8.32 17.55 16.57
C ALA A 102 9.44 18.34 17.28
N SER A 103 10.21 17.67 18.15
CA SER A 103 11.48 18.15 18.67
C SER A 103 12.66 17.52 17.92
N GLN A 104 12.67 17.65 16.58
CA GLN A 104 13.96 17.64 15.90
C GLN A 104 14.71 18.91 16.33
N THR A 105 15.63 18.79 17.28
CA THR A 105 16.79 19.70 17.33
C THR A 105 17.39 19.66 15.94
N GLY A 106 17.40 20.81 15.27
CA GLY A 106 17.72 20.92 13.85
C GLY A 106 18.93 20.05 13.52
N LEU A 107 18.79 19.21 12.50
CA LEU A 107 19.88 18.39 11.96
C LEU A 107 21.02 19.25 11.35
N ASP A 108 21.01 20.55 11.57
CA ASP A 108 21.90 21.55 10.95
C ASP A 108 23.37 21.22 11.20
N ASN A 109 23.71 20.76 12.41
CA ASN A 109 25.10 20.53 12.81
C ASN A 109 25.73 19.27 12.18
N HIS A 110 24.96 18.45 11.47
CA HIS A 110 25.45 17.25 10.77
C HIS A 110 24.95 17.15 9.32
N LEU A 111 24.23 18.16 8.85
CA LEU A 111 23.84 18.32 7.45
C LEU A 111 25.01 18.97 6.72
N HIS A 112 25.78 18.17 5.99
CA HIS A 112 26.53 18.72 4.87
C HIS A 112 25.54 18.98 3.74
N ASP A 113 25.72 20.07 2.99
CA ASP A 113 25.06 20.22 1.70
C ASP A 113 25.26 18.92 0.92
N LEU A 114 24.17 18.19 0.68
CA LEU A 114 24.19 17.07 -0.24
C LEU A 114 24.70 17.67 -1.56
N PRO A 115 25.77 17.12 -2.18
CA PRO A 115 26.10 17.50 -3.55
C PRO A 115 24.80 17.38 -4.33
N PRO A 116 24.37 18.45 -5.04
CA PRO A 116 23.01 18.61 -5.54
C PRO A 116 22.61 17.30 -6.17
N LYS A 117 21.68 16.56 -5.51
CA LYS A 117 21.40 15.13 -5.72
C LYS A 117 21.80 14.82 -7.13
N ALA A 118 22.98 14.21 -7.32
CA ALA A 118 23.49 13.97 -8.65
C ALA A 118 22.34 13.27 -9.35
N LYS A 119 21.68 14.00 -10.27
CA LYS A 119 20.59 13.44 -11.02
C LYS A 119 21.32 12.33 -11.75
N HIS A 120 21.14 11.08 -11.31
CA HIS A 120 21.44 9.90 -12.11
C HIS A 120 20.47 9.83 -13.30
N VAL A 121 20.12 10.99 -13.86
CA VAL A 121 19.47 11.16 -15.13
C VAL A 121 20.66 11.35 -16.04
N LEU A 122 20.97 10.32 -16.81
CA LEU A 122 21.88 10.45 -17.94
C LEU A 122 21.45 11.71 -18.70
N PRO A 123 22.33 12.71 -18.85
CA PRO A 123 21.97 13.93 -19.56
C PRO A 123 21.53 13.52 -20.96
N TYR A 124 20.46 14.15 -21.45
CA TYR A 124 20.01 13.94 -22.81
C TYR A 124 21.16 14.24 -23.77
N THR A 125 21.45 13.29 -24.65
CA THR A 125 22.27 13.49 -25.84
C THR A 125 21.51 12.92 -27.03
N ASP A 126 21.64 13.57 -28.19
CA ASP A 126 20.97 13.10 -29.41
C ASP A 126 21.39 11.66 -29.74
N GLN A 127 22.67 11.34 -29.54
CA GLN A 127 23.19 9.98 -29.75
C GLN A 127 22.50 8.94 -28.85
N LEU A 128 22.40 9.21 -27.54
CA LEU A 128 21.75 8.29 -26.59
C LEU A 128 20.27 8.09 -26.94
N PHE A 129 19.59 9.17 -27.35
CA PHE A 129 18.22 9.09 -27.79
C PHE A 129 18.07 8.26 -29.08
N HIS A 130 18.95 8.45 -30.06
CA HIS A 130 18.95 7.67 -31.30
C HIS A 130 19.20 6.17 -31.04
N GLU A 131 20.15 5.83 -30.18
CA GLU A 131 20.43 4.44 -29.79
C GLU A 131 19.21 3.81 -29.11
N ALA A 132 18.65 4.47 -28.11
CA ALA A 132 17.46 3.99 -27.38
C ALA A 132 16.22 3.86 -28.29
N ALA A 133 16.01 4.82 -29.21
CA ALA A 133 14.91 4.76 -30.16
C ALA A 133 15.07 3.61 -31.16
N THR A 134 16.31 3.34 -31.61
CA THR A 134 16.61 2.23 -32.53
C THR A 134 16.37 0.88 -31.84
N GLU A 135 16.85 0.72 -30.60
CA GLU A 135 16.61 -0.50 -29.81
C GLU A 135 15.11 -0.71 -29.54
N TRP A 136 14.38 0.37 -29.25
CA TRP A 136 12.93 0.31 -29.09
C TRP A 136 12.21 -0.15 -30.37
N LEU A 137 12.58 0.38 -31.55
CA LEU A 137 12.01 -0.05 -32.84
C LEU A 137 12.23 -1.55 -33.09
N ILE A 138 13.47 -2.05 -32.88
CA ILE A 138 13.82 -3.46 -33.10
C ILE A 138 13.08 -4.37 -32.12
N SER A 139 13.09 -4.02 -30.83
CA SER A 139 12.50 -4.86 -29.77
C SER A 139 10.97 -4.97 -29.85
N THR A 140 10.31 -3.96 -30.43
CA THR A 140 8.85 -3.91 -30.54
C THR A 140 8.32 -4.08 -31.96
N ASP A 141 9.20 -4.39 -32.90
CA ASP A 141 8.92 -4.60 -34.33
C ASP A 141 8.08 -3.45 -34.94
N GLN A 142 8.47 -2.21 -34.61
CA GLN A 142 7.77 -1.01 -35.08
C GLN A 142 8.35 -0.54 -36.41
N PRO A 143 7.51 0.01 -37.32
CA PRO A 143 8.00 0.59 -38.55
C PRO A 143 8.88 1.81 -38.26
N ILE A 144 9.90 2.04 -39.09
CA ILE A 144 10.81 3.20 -38.96
C ILE A 144 10.02 4.52 -38.98
N GLN A 145 8.93 4.57 -39.76
CA GLN A 145 8.02 5.72 -39.85
C GLN A 145 7.37 6.10 -38.49
N ALA A 146 7.37 5.20 -37.50
CA ALA A 146 6.84 5.51 -36.17
C ALA A 146 7.53 6.71 -35.51
N LEU A 147 8.83 6.92 -35.78
CA LEU A 147 9.59 8.06 -35.27
C LEU A 147 9.21 9.40 -35.93
N GLU A 148 8.69 9.36 -37.16
CA GLU A 148 8.26 10.55 -37.92
C GLU A 148 6.82 10.97 -37.58
N HIS A 149 6.07 10.10 -36.90
CA HIS A 149 4.66 10.33 -36.66
C HIS A 149 4.47 11.49 -35.65
N PRO A 150 3.66 12.52 -35.94
CA PRO A 150 3.54 13.72 -35.11
C PRO A 150 3.08 13.42 -33.67
N SER A 151 2.27 12.38 -33.47
CA SER A 151 1.86 11.96 -32.12
C SER A 151 3.03 11.42 -31.30
N PHE A 152 4.03 10.78 -31.92
CA PHE A 152 5.22 10.32 -31.22
C PHE A 152 6.04 11.53 -30.73
N HIS A 153 6.27 12.52 -31.60
CA HIS A 153 6.92 13.78 -31.22
C HIS A 153 6.18 14.49 -30.07
N LEU A 154 4.85 14.50 -30.08
CA LEU A 154 4.05 15.08 -29.00
C LEU A 154 4.28 14.35 -27.67
N VAL A 155 4.33 13.02 -27.66
CA VAL A 155 4.62 12.24 -26.46
C VAL A 155 5.99 12.60 -25.88
N ILE A 156 7.03 12.68 -26.73
CA ILE A 156 8.38 13.07 -26.30
C ILE A 156 8.40 14.49 -25.75
N HIS A 157 7.75 15.45 -26.41
CA HIS A 157 7.68 16.83 -25.96
C HIS A 157 6.92 16.99 -24.63
N VAL A 158 5.88 16.21 -24.40
CA VAL A 158 5.18 16.19 -23.10
C VAL A 158 6.05 15.53 -22.03
N ALA A 159 6.72 14.42 -22.35
CA ALA A 159 7.60 13.70 -21.45
C ALA A 159 8.81 14.52 -20.99
N SER A 160 9.46 15.24 -21.92
CA SER A 160 10.66 16.06 -21.63
C SER A 160 10.38 17.21 -20.68
N ARG A 161 9.12 17.67 -20.60
CA ARG A 161 8.68 18.71 -19.67
C ARG A 161 8.38 18.20 -18.26
N SER A 162 8.39 16.87 -18.04
CA SER A 162 8.11 16.32 -16.72
C SER A 162 9.29 16.53 -15.76
N THR A 163 9.03 17.16 -14.63
CA THR A 163 10.02 17.38 -13.56
C THR A 163 10.19 16.15 -12.65
N HIS A 164 9.20 15.27 -12.60
CA HIS A 164 9.13 14.12 -11.69
C HIS A 164 9.21 12.77 -12.41
N GLY A 165 9.68 12.76 -13.66
CA GLY A 165 9.66 11.58 -14.52
C GLY A 165 8.27 11.28 -15.10
N VAL A 166 8.21 10.30 -16.00
CA VAL A 166 6.96 9.91 -16.69
C VAL A 166 6.43 8.62 -16.08
N LYS A 167 5.15 8.58 -15.73
CA LYS A 167 4.47 7.36 -15.29
C LYS A 167 3.91 6.65 -16.52
N ILE A 168 4.46 5.49 -16.84
CA ILE A 168 3.94 4.63 -17.90
C ILE A 168 2.72 3.88 -17.37
N LEU A 169 1.61 3.94 -18.11
CA LEU A 169 0.36 3.29 -17.74
C LEU A 169 0.42 1.78 -18.02
N ASP A 170 -0.26 0.99 -17.19
CA ASP A 170 -0.45 -0.43 -17.45
C ASP A 170 -1.39 -0.66 -18.65
N ARG A 171 -1.19 -1.76 -19.38
CA ARG A 171 -1.97 -2.14 -20.57
C ARG A 171 -3.47 -2.07 -20.31
N LYS A 172 -3.94 -2.58 -19.17
CA LYS A 172 -5.38 -2.57 -18.84
C LYS A 172 -5.93 -1.15 -18.71
N VAL A 173 -5.16 -0.26 -18.10
CA VAL A 173 -5.53 1.15 -17.92
C VAL A 173 -5.57 1.84 -19.29
N THR A 174 -4.53 1.67 -20.10
CA THR A 174 -4.47 2.22 -21.46
C THR A 174 -5.64 1.75 -22.33
N CYS A 175 -5.98 0.46 -22.29
CA CYS A 175 -7.14 -0.07 -23.03
C CYS A 175 -8.46 0.57 -22.57
N ALA A 176 -8.65 0.74 -21.26
CA ALA A 176 -9.86 1.38 -20.73
C ALA A 176 -9.95 2.85 -21.16
N GLU A 177 -8.84 3.59 -21.10
CA GLU A 177 -8.80 4.99 -21.53
C GLU A 177 -9.13 5.16 -23.02
N ILE A 178 -8.61 4.29 -23.88
CA ILE A 178 -8.93 4.30 -25.32
C ILE A 178 -10.44 4.09 -25.54
N ILE A 179 -11.04 3.10 -24.87
CA ILE A 179 -12.47 2.82 -24.97
C ILE A 179 -13.30 4.03 -24.51
N GLU A 180 -12.91 4.66 -23.41
CA GLU A 180 -13.61 5.85 -22.90
C GLU A 180 -13.47 7.06 -23.83
N MET A 181 -12.29 7.29 -24.42
CA MET A 181 -12.10 8.31 -25.45
C MET A 181 -13.02 8.06 -26.64
N PHE A 182 -13.12 6.81 -27.11
CA PHE A 182 -13.99 6.44 -28.22
C PHE A 182 -15.47 6.69 -27.87
N LYS A 183 -15.94 6.24 -26.70
CA LYS A 183 -17.31 6.50 -26.24
C LYS A 183 -17.63 7.99 -26.18
N LYS A 184 -16.69 8.81 -25.69
CA LYS A 184 -16.85 10.27 -25.64
C LYS A 184 -17.03 10.87 -27.03
N GLN A 185 -16.24 10.42 -28.01
CA GLN A 185 -16.39 10.85 -29.41
C GLN A 185 -17.75 10.43 -29.97
N MET A 186 -18.17 9.18 -29.75
CA MET A 186 -19.49 8.70 -30.19
C MET A 186 -20.65 9.49 -29.58
N LYS A 187 -20.54 9.86 -28.30
CA LYS A 187 -21.53 10.72 -27.64
C LYS A 187 -21.57 12.11 -28.27
N TYR A 188 -20.40 12.71 -28.54
CA TYR A 188 -20.31 14.02 -29.19
C TYR A 188 -20.92 14.01 -30.60
N LEU A 189 -20.61 12.98 -31.40
CA LEU A 189 -21.18 12.79 -32.73
C LEU A 189 -22.70 12.62 -32.66
N ARG A 190 -23.21 11.80 -31.73
CA ARG A 190 -24.65 11.62 -31.54
C ARG A 190 -25.35 12.95 -31.26
N THR A 191 -24.79 13.80 -30.40
CA THR A 191 -25.36 15.13 -30.12
C THR A 191 -25.38 16.01 -31.36
N ARG A 192 -24.32 15.98 -32.18
CA ARG A 192 -24.24 16.78 -33.40
C ARG A 192 -25.12 16.31 -34.53
N LEU A 193 -25.44 15.02 -34.59
CA LEU A 193 -26.28 14.43 -35.63
C LEU A 193 -27.77 14.39 -35.22
N ASN A 194 -28.07 14.44 -33.92
CA ASN A 194 -29.43 14.54 -33.38
C ASN A 194 -30.03 15.96 -33.43
N VAL A 195 -29.55 16.84 -34.32
CA VAL A 195 -30.29 18.06 -34.66
C VAL A 195 -31.54 17.62 -35.42
N SER A 196 -32.69 17.68 -34.75
CA SER A 196 -33.98 17.46 -35.38
C SER A 196 -34.15 18.47 -36.52
N PHE A 197 -34.38 17.97 -37.74
CA PHE A 197 -34.92 18.78 -38.82
C PHE A 197 -36.32 19.25 -38.41
N CYS A 198 -36.42 20.44 -37.83
CA CYS A 198 -37.68 21.19 -37.84
C CYS A 198 -37.85 21.71 -39.28
N PHE A 199 -38.52 20.95 -40.12
CA PHE A 199 -39.10 21.48 -41.35
C PHE A 199 -40.26 22.40 -40.94
N VAL A 200 -40.11 23.69 -41.24
CA VAL A 200 -41.16 24.72 -41.18
C VAL A 200 -41.99 24.63 -42.45
#